data_AF-A0A960K021-F1
#
_entry.id   AF-A0A960K021-F1
#
_cell.length_a   1.000
_cell.length_b   1.000
_cell.length_c   1.000
_cell.angle_alpha   90.00
_cell.angle_beta   90.00
_cell.angle_gamma   90.00
#
_symmetry.space_group_name_H-M   'P 1'
#
loop_
_entity.id
_entity.type
_entity.pdbx_description
1 polymer ?
#
loop_
_entity_poly.entity_id
_entity_poly.type
_entity_poly.pdbx_seq_one_letter_code
_entity_poly.pdbx_strand_id
1 'polypeptide(L)' 'MRVITSTVVDGRIEIPEADLEEGLQVAILAPDTGRPIELSAEEQEELSLAMKEIRRGDFIDGDSLLEELSSRASV' A
#
# COMPACT_ATOMS: atom_id res chain seq x y z
N MET A 1 -14.42 -0.39 2.12
CA MET A 1 -13.60 -0.56 0.90
C MET A 1 -12.56 -1.61 1.19
N ARG A 2 -12.29 -2.51 0.23
CA ARG A 2 -11.26 -3.54 0.36
C ARG A 2 -10.36 -3.47 -0.85
N VAL A 3 -9.05 -3.60 -0.64
CA VAL A 3 -8.05 -3.63 -1.70
C VAL A 3 -7.71 -5.09 -1.97
N ILE A 4 -7.89 -5.52 -3.21
CA ILE A 4 -7.47 -6.84 -3.67
C ILE A 4 -6.26 -6.63 -4.56
N THR A 5 -5.14 -7.27 -4.22
CA THR A 5 -3.92 -7.23 -5.03
C THR A 5 -3.85 -8.53 -5.83
N SER A 6 -3.84 -8.40 -7.15
CA SER A 6 -3.78 -9.53 -8.08
C SER A 6 -2.74 -9.28 -9.17
N THR A 7 -2.33 -10.35 -9.86
CA THR A 7 -1.41 -10.30 -10.98
C THR A 7 -2.15 -10.39 -12.31
N VAL A 8 -1.57 -9.79 -13.35
CA VAL A 8 -2.05 -9.93 -14.73
C VAL A 8 -1.40 -11.17 -15.37
N VAL A 9 -2.21 -12.12 -15.81
CA VAL A 9 -1.80 -13.33 -16.55
C VAL A 9 -2.55 -13.34 -17.89
N ASP A 10 -1.83 -13.45 -19.00
CA ASP A 10 -2.39 -13.42 -20.37
C ASP A 10 -3.32 -12.22 -20.64
N GLY A 11 -2.97 -11.05 -20.10
CA GLY A 11 -3.76 -9.83 -20.24
C GLY A 11 -5.05 -9.80 -19.42
N ARG A 12 -5.24 -10.74 -18.48
CA ARG A 12 -6.38 -10.82 -17.57
C ARG A 12 -5.91 -10.68 -16.13
N ILE A 13 -6.70 -9.98 -15.31
CA ILE A 13 -6.45 -9.91 -13.86
C ILE A 13 -7.04 -11.18 -13.25
N GLU A 14 -6.21 -12.02 -12.64
CA GLU A 14 -6.70 -13.20 -11.92
C GLU A 14 -7.09 -12.83 -10.50
N ILE A 15 -8.39 -12.83 -10.22
CA ILE A 15 -8.92 -12.58 -8.88
C ILE A 15 -9.39 -13.92 -8.31
N PRO A 16 -8.97 -14.32 -7.09
CA PRO A 16 -9.43 -15.57 -6.47
C PRO A 16 -10.97 -15.64 -6.40
N GLU A 17 -11.57 -16.81 -6.59
CA GLU A 17 -13.04 -16.96 -6.61
C GLU A 17 -13.70 -16.66 -5.25
N ALA A 18 -12.99 -16.89 -4.13
CA ALA A 18 -13.49 -16.61 -2.79
C ALA A 18 -13.64 -15.11 -2.48
N ASP A 19 -13.15 -14.26 -3.39
CA ASP A 19 -12.94 -12.85 -3.14
C ASP A 19 -14.04 -11.97 -3.75
N LEU A 20 -14.92 -12.44 -4.64
CA LEU A 20 -15.90 -11.58 -5.28
C LEU A 20 -17.33 -12.14 -5.17
N GLU A 21 -18.19 -11.40 -4.49
CA GLU A 21 -19.63 -11.67 -4.43
C GLU A 21 -20.36 -11.04 -5.63
N GLU A 22 -21.45 -11.67 -6.06
CA GLU A 22 -22.29 -11.14 -7.15
C GLU A 22 -22.84 -9.75 -6.79
N GLY A 23 -22.78 -8.81 -7.74
CA GLY A 23 -23.23 -7.42 -7.54
C GLY A 23 -22.17 -6.48 -6.96
N LEU A 24 -20.96 -6.95 -6.67
CA LEU A 24 -19.87 -6.10 -6.18
C LEU A 24 -19.33 -5.18 -7.29
N GLN A 25 -19.25 -3.88 -7.01
CA GLN A 25 -18.59 -2.92 -7.88
C GLN A 25 -17.08 -2.91 -7.62
N VAL A 26 -16.27 -3.12 -8.67
CA VAL A 26 -14.80 -3.20 -8.57
C VAL A 26 -14.14 -1.97 -9.18
N ALA A 27 -13.15 -1.41 -8.49
CA ALA A 27 -12.25 -0.39 -8.99
C ALA A 27 -10.83 -0.97 -9.11
N ILE A 28 -10.20 -0.81 -10.27
CA ILE A 28 -8.84 -1.30 -10.53
C ILE A 28 -7.88 -0.11 -10.43
N LEU A 29 -6.90 -0.22 -9.54
CA LEU A 29 -5.79 0.73 -9.42
C LEU A 29 -4.55 0.09 -10.06
N ALA A 30 -4.15 0.58 -11.23
CA ALA A 30 -2.93 0.17 -11.90
C ALA A 30 -1.93 1.32 -11.85
N PRO A 31 -0.70 1.11 -11.33
CA PRO A 31 0.33 2.13 -11.40
C PRO A 31 0.70 2.39 -12.86
N ASP A 32 0.94 3.65 -13.21
CA ASP A 32 1.42 4.00 -14.53
C ASP A 32 2.80 3.38 -14.75
N THR A 33 2.92 2.48 -15.73
CA THR A 33 4.17 1.76 -16.01
C THR A 33 5.18 2.62 -16.78
N GLY A 34 4.81 3.83 -17.17
CA GLY A 34 5.57 4.66 -18.08
C GLY A 34 6.75 5.41 -17.49
N ARG A 35 6.85 5.55 -16.16
CA ARG A 35 7.97 6.27 -15.53
C ARG A 35 8.52 5.53 -14.32
N PRO A 36 9.83 5.25 -14.29
CA PRO A 36 10.48 4.89 -13.04
C PRO A 36 10.25 6.00 -12.01
N ILE A 37 10.02 5.61 -10.76
CA ILE A 37 10.01 6.58 -9.66
C ILE A 37 11.46 7.06 -9.51
N GLU A 38 11.71 8.30 -9.91
CA GLU A 38 12.98 8.96 -9.69
C GLU A 38 12.91 9.71 -8.36
N LEU A 39 13.81 9.36 -7.44
CA LEU A 39 14.00 10.09 -6.20
C LEU A 39 15.09 11.14 -6.43
N SER A 40 14.85 12.36 -5.95
CA SER A 40 15.90 13.34 -5.77
C SER A 40 16.96 12.82 -4.78
N ALA A 41 18.12 13.46 -4.73
CA ALA A 41 19.18 13.07 -3.79
C ALA A 41 18.71 13.15 -2.32
N GLU A 42 17.88 14.14 -1.99
CA GLU A 42 17.29 14.34 -0.66
C GLU A 42 16.31 13.21 -0.32
N GLU A 43 15.37 12.90 -1.23
CA GLU A 43 14.40 11.81 -1.04
C GLU A 43 15.08 10.44 -0.94
N GLN A 44 16.18 10.24 -1.68
CA GLN A 44 16.98 9.00 -1.59
C GLN A 44 17.68 8.87 -0.22
N GLU A 45 18.15 9.98 0.35
CA GLU A 45 18.75 10.01 1.69
C GLU A 45 17.70 9.76 2.77
N GLU A 46 16.53 10.40 2.66
CA GLU A 46 15.38 10.19 3.55
C GLU A 46 14.94 8.72 3.55
N LEU A 47 14.75 8.13 2.37
CA LEU A 47 14.40 6.71 2.25
C LEU A 47 15.47 5.81 2.88
N SER A 48 16.75 6.11 2.66
CA SER A 48 17.87 5.35 3.23
C SER A 48 17.88 5.40 4.77
N LEU A 49 17.56 6.56 5.35
CA LEU A 49 17.41 6.75 6.79
C LEU A 49 16.23 5.94 7.33
N ALA A 50 15.04 6.08 6.73
CA ALA A 50 13.85 5.32 7.14
C ALA A 50 14.09 3.80 7.08
N MET A 51 14.76 3.30 6.04
CA MET A 51 15.12 1.88 5.96
C MET A 51 16.09 1.43 7.08
N LYS A 52 16.98 2.30 7.56
CA LYS A 52 17.87 1.99 8.70
C LYS A 52 17.09 1.93 10.00
N GLU A 53 16.13 2.82 10.20
CA GLU A 53 15.24 2.85 11.37
C GLU A 53 14.41 1.56 11.45
N ILE A 54 13.75 1.18 10.35
CA ILE A 54 12.97 -0.07 10.27
C ILE A 54 13.85 -1.28 10.61
N ARG A 55 15.07 -1.35 10.07
CA ARG A 55 16.01 -2.45 10.37
C ARG A 55 16.45 -2.50 11.84
N ARG A 56 16.46 -1.35 12.52
CA ARG A 56 16.77 -1.24 13.95
C ARG A 56 15.57 -1.56 14.84
N GLY A 57 14.38 -1.72 14.26
CA GLY A 57 13.13 -1.90 14.99
C GLY A 57 12.49 -0.58 15.42
N ASP A 58 13.00 0.55 14.93
CA ASP A 58 12.47 1.88 15.22
C ASP A 58 11.31 2.18 14.26
N PHE A 59 10.19 1.49 14.44
CA PHE A 59 8.96 1.73 13.70
C PHE A 59 7.75 1.60 14.63
N ILE A 60 6.64 2.22 14.24
CA ILE A 60 5.33 1.95 14.84
C ILE A 60 4.58 0.96 13.97
N ASP A 61 3.90 0.02 14.62
CA ASP A 61 3.00 -0.90 13.93
C ASP A 61 1.81 -0.13 13.33
N GLY A 62 1.38 -0.54 12.13
CA GLY A 62 0.36 0.18 11.36
C GLY A 62 -1.01 0.18 12.03
N ASP A 63 -1.41 -0.95 12.62
CA ASP A 63 -2.70 -1.05 13.32
C ASP A 63 -2.69 -0.18 14.59
N SER A 64 -1.57 -0.23 15.33
CA SER A 64 -1.36 0.61 16.51
C SER A 64 -1.42 2.11 16.19
N LEU A 65 -0.84 2.54 15.07
CA LEU A 65 -0.90 3.93 14.60
C LEU A 65 -2.34 4.34 14.25
N LEU A 66 -3.08 3.49 13.55
CA LEU A 66 -4.47 3.76 13.17
C LEU A 66 -5.38 3.87 14.40
N GLU A 67 -5.18 3.03 15.40
CA GLU A 67 -5.87 3.13 16.69
C GLU A 67 -5.59 4.47 17.37
N GLU A 68 -4.32 4.88 17.45
CA GLU A 68 -3.94 6.17 18.04
C GLU A 68 -4.61 7.35 17.31
N LEU A 69 -4.59 7.36 15.97
CA LEU A 69 -5.22 8.40 15.17
C LEU A 69 -6.75 8.43 15.35
N SER A 70 -7.40 7.27 15.43
CA SER A 70 -8.84 7.17 15.68
C SER A 70 -9.23 7.72 17.06
N SER A 71 -8.37 7.52 18.07
CA SER A 71 -8.58 8.03 19.43
C SER A 71 -8.46 9.57 19.48
N ARG A 72 -7.61 10.16 18.64
CA ARG A 72 -7.41 11.62 18.53
C ARG A 72 -8.53 12.32 17.78
N ALA A 73 -9.19 11.64 16.83
CA ALA A 73 -10.31 12.18 16.07
C ALA A 73 -11.64 12.21 16.86
N SER A 74 -11.66 11.61 18.06
CA SER A 74 -12.86 11.50 18.92
C SER A 74 -12.95 12.58 20.02
N VAL A 75 -12.16 13.66 19.90
CA VAL A 75 -12.14 14.85 20.77
C VAL A 75 -12.48 16.08 19.94
#